data_AF-A0A832ID79-F1
#
_entry.id   AF-A0A832ID79-F1
#
_cell.length_a   1.000
_cell.length_b   1.000
_cell.length_c   1.000
_cell.angle_alpha   90.00
_cell.angle_beta   90.00
_cell.angle_gamma   90.00
#
_symmetry.space_group_name_H-M   'P 1'
#
loop_
_entity.id
_entity.type
_entity.pdbx_description
1 polymer ?
#
loop_
_entity_poly.entity_id
_entity_poly.type
_entity_poly.pdbx_seq_one_letter_code
_entity_poly.pdbx_strand_id
1 'polypeptide(L)' 'ETVIGKNSTIGGNVWITESIPKNSLVYHSPETKLKPKNS' A
#
# COMPACT_ATOMS: atom_id res chain seq x y z
N GLU A 1 -10.65 12.60 -11.72
CA GLU A 1 -9.32 13.15 -11.36
C GLU A 1 -8.85 12.44 -10.11
N THR A 2 -7.57 12.07 -10.04
CA THR A 2 -6.96 11.44 -8.86
C THR A 2 -5.69 12.21 -8.53
N VAL A 3 -5.61 12.76 -7.32
CA VAL A 3 -4.47 13.61 -6.91
C VAL A 3 -3.58 12.84 -5.94
N ILE A 4 -2.28 12.82 -6.24
CA ILE A 4 -1.27 12.32 -5.31
C ILE A 4 -0.61 13.52 -4.62
N GLY A 5 -0.83 13.63 -3.32
CA GLY A 5 -0.27 14.72 -2.52
C GLY A 5 1.26 14.74 -2.52
N LYS A 6 1.84 15.94 -2.40
CA LYS A 6 3.29 16.15 -2.33
C LYS A 6 3.91 15.37 -1.17
N ASN A 7 5.14 14.88 -1.38
CA ASN A 7 5.92 14.09 -0.41
C ASN A 7 5.26 12.77 0.01
N SER A 8 4.37 12.22 -0.81
CA SER A 8 3.81 10.90 -0.57
C SER A 8 4.67 9.80 -1.20
N THR A 9 4.71 8.64 -0.55
CA THR A 9 5.42 7.45 -1.01
C THR A 9 4.40 6.36 -1.36
N ILE A 10 4.49 5.84 -2.59
CA ILE A 10 3.65 4.75 -3.08
C ILE A 10 4.52 3.50 -3.20
N GLY A 11 4.18 2.46 -2.45
CA GLY A 11 4.83 1.17 -2.48
C GLY A 11 4.58 0.42 -3.80
N GLY A 12 5.44 -0.54 -4.09
CA GLY A 12 5.28 -1.41 -5.27
C GLY A 12 4.00 -2.24 -5.20
N ASN A 13 3.41 -2.52 -6.37
CA ASN A 13 2.19 -3.33 -6.49
C ASN A 13 0.98 -2.76 -5.72
N VAL A 14 0.87 -1.42 -5.68
CA VAL A 14 -0.26 -0.69 -5.09
C VAL A 14 -1.18 -0.21 -6.22
N TRP A 15 -2.48 -0.48 -6.09
CA TRP A 15 -3.51 0.05 -6.97
C TRP A 15 -4.27 1.18 -6.26
N ILE A 16 -4.34 2.36 -6.88
CA ILE A 16 -4.95 3.56 -6.29
C ILE A 16 -6.32 3.81 -6.93
N THR A 17 -7.37 3.80 -6.11
CA THR A 17 -8.75 4.09 -6.53
C THR A 17 -9.25 5.47 -6.07
N GLU A 18 -8.51 6.13 -5.17
CA GLU A 18 -8.90 7.37 -4.51
C GLU A 18 -7.73 8.34 -4.39
N SER A 19 -8.00 9.62 -4.13
CA SER A 19 -6.94 10.62 -3.97
C SER A 19 -6.18 10.45 -2.66
N ILE A 20 -4.87 10.72 -2.70
CA ILE A 20 -3.96 10.52 -1.57
C ILE A 20 -3.53 11.89 -1.01
N PRO A 21 -3.67 12.14 0.31
CA PRO A 21 -3.22 13.38 0.92
C PRO A 21 -1.69 13.52 0.89
N LYS A 22 -1.19 14.74 1.09
CA LYS A 22 0.26 15.03 1.20
C LYS A 22 0.88 14.28 2.39
N ASN A 23 2.17 13.94 2.28
CA ASN A 23 2.94 13.22 3.31
C ASN A 23 2.34 11.84 3.67
N SER A 24 1.77 11.13 2.71
CA SER A 24 1.16 9.81 2.95
C SER A 24 2.08 8.67 2.54
N LEU A 25 1.95 7.53 3.21
CA LEU A 25 2.59 6.27 2.85
C LEU A 25 1.52 5.24 2.49
N VAL A 26 1.46 4.85 1.21
CA VAL A 26 0.54 3.83 0.72
C VAL A 26 1.34 2.60 0.34
N TYR A 27 1.03 1.45 0.92
CA TYR A 27 1.75 0.20 0.65
C TYR A 27 0.77 -0.98 0.70
N HIS A 28 1.09 -2.03 -0.06
CA HIS A 28 0.40 -3.30 0.04
C HIS A 28 0.93 -4.04 1.27
N SER A 29 0.06 -4.34 2.24
CA SER A 29 0.40 -5.15 3.41
C SER A 29 0.07 -6.62 3.12
N PRO A 30 1.04 -7.46 2.73
CA PRO A 30 0.77 -8.88 2.59
C PRO A 30 0.50 -9.46 3.98
N GLU A 31 -0.73 -9.89 4.23
CA GLU A 31 -1.00 -10.78 5.36
C GLU A 31 -0.30 -12.12 5.10
N THR A 32 0.93 -12.27 5.61
CA THR A 32 1.59 -13.58 5.66
C THR A 32 0.83 -14.49 6.61
N LYS A 33 -0.18 -15.19 6.09
CA LYS A 33 -0.82 -16.31 6.79
C LYS A 33 0.21 -17.43 6.89
N LEU A 34 0.96 -17.43 8.00
CA LEU A 34 1.87 -18.51 8.36
C LEU A 34 1.03 -19.79 8.49
N LYS A 35 1.14 -20.68 7.51
CA LYS A 35 0.62 -22.05 7.67
C LYS A 35 1.66 -22.82 8.47
N PRO A 36 1.32 -23.37 9.65
CA PRO A 36 2.22 -24.28 10.34
C PRO A 36 2.48 -25.47 9.42
N LYS A 37 3.77 -25.75 9.18
CA LYS A 37 4.19 -26.95 8.46
C LYS A 37 4.11 -28.11 9.46
N ASN A 38 2.99 -28.82 9.47
CA ASN A 38 2.93 -30.10 10.19
C ASN A 38 3.99 -31.02 9.58
N SER A 39 4.95 -31.42 10.42
CA SER A 39 6.00 -32.40 10.11
C SER A 39 5.46 -33.81 10.32
#